data_AF-A0A1H4SQR2-F1
#
_entry.id   AF-A0A1H4SQR2-F1
#
_cell.length_a   1.000
_cell.length_b   1.000
_cell.length_c   1.000
_cell.angle_alpha   90.00
_cell.angle_beta   90.00
_cell.angle_gamma   90.00
#
_symmetry.space_group_name_H-M   'P 1'
#
loop_
_entity.id
_entity.type
_entity.pdbx_description
1 polymer ?
#
loop_
_entity_poly.entity_id
_entity_poly.type
_entity_poly.pdbx_seq_one_letter_code
_entity_poly.pdbx_strand_id
1 'polypeptide(L)'
;MADADVPCALRDAVQRLEALTGAAVLDVADGHARWELYRAALASDAALPVLLAAVVAETDAALASGVVGEALERVPRTEREAWVQALAPSVRAFSARRAHELGTLEDLRSGAGVREFGPELVDGWSDWLQLRIAAEVSDPSVLRVLAGSGRTKRIRRAASVALG
;
A
#
# COMPACT_ATOMS: atom_id res chain seq x y z
N MET A 1 -30.97 -4.03 16.82
CA MET A 1 -29.74 -3.86 16.02
C MET A 1 -29.96 -4.65 14.75
N ALA A 2 -30.09 -3.98 13.61
CA ALA A 2 -30.29 -4.65 12.35
C ALA A 2 -29.01 -5.43 12.03
N ASP A 3 -29.15 -6.75 11.89
CA ASP A 3 -28.14 -7.60 11.29
C ASP A 3 -27.89 -7.03 9.89
N ALA A 4 -26.76 -6.38 9.68
CA ALA A 4 -26.41 -5.85 8.38
C ALA A 4 -26.06 -7.07 7.53
N ASP A 5 -27.03 -7.53 6.74
CA ASP A 5 -26.91 -8.71 5.90
C ASP A 5 -25.61 -8.62 5.09
N VAL A 6 -24.61 -9.43 5.47
CA VAL A 6 -23.32 -9.46 4.80
C VAL A 6 -23.56 -9.85 3.33
N PRO A 7 -23.09 -9.06 2.35
CA PRO A 7 -23.31 -9.36 0.95
C PRO A 7 -22.89 -10.79 0.59
N CYS A 8 -23.66 -11.49 -0.25
CA CYS A 8 -23.33 -12.86 -0.68
C CYS A 8 -21.93 -12.91 -1.29
N ALA A 9 -21.59 -11.93 -2.13
CA ALA A 9 -20.27 -11.82 -2.74
C ALA A 9 -19.13 -11.72 -1.71
N LEU A 10 -19.35 -11.03 -0.58
CA LEU A 10 -18.37 -10.91 0.49
C LEU A 10 -18.22 -12.25 1.24
N ARG A 11 -19.35 -12.92 1.55
CA ARG A 11 -19.33 -14.27 2.15
C ARG A 11 -18.60 -15.29 1.27
N ASP A 12 -18.91 -15.31 -0.03
CA ASP A 12 -18.30 -16.24 -0.98
C ASP A 12 -16.79 -15.98 -1.12
N ALA A 13 -16.38 -14.70 -1.15
CA ALA A 13 -14.96 -14.34 -1.20
C ALA A 13 -14.22 -14.76 0.08
N VAL A 14 -14.81 -14.51 1.25
CA VAL A 14 -14.24 -14.94 2.55
C VAL A 14 -14.07 -16.46 2.59
N GLN A 15 -15.09 -17.25 2.23
CA GLN A 15 -14.98 -18.72 2.22
C GLN A 15 -13.86 -19.23 1.32
N ARG A 16 -13.69 -18.60 0.15
CA ARG A 16 -12.59 -18.95 -0.77
C ARG A 16 -11.23 -18.57 -0.20
N LEU A 17 -11.13 -17.44 0.51
CA LEU A 17 -9.90 -17.06 1.20
C LEU A 17 -9.57 -18.01 2.35
N GLU A 18 -10.56 -18.45 3.12
CA GLU A 18 -10.35 -19.46 4.19
C GLU A 18 -9.76 -20.74 3.60
N ALA A 19 -10.30 -21.22 2.48
CA ALA A 19 -9.81 -22.41 1.79
C ALA A 19 -8.37 -22.25 1.26
N LEU A 20 -7.97 -21.05 0.84
CA LEU A 20 -6.63 -20.77 0.29
C LEU A 20 -5.59 -20.49 1.37
N THR A 21 -6.00 -19.98 2.53
CA THR A 21 -5.10 -19.58 3.62
C THR A 21 -5.06 -20.59 4.76
N GLY A 22 -6.07 -21.46 4.88
CA GLY A 22 -6.27 -22.33 6.03
C GLY A 22 -6.71 -21.59 7.30
N ALA A 23 -6.93 -20.27 7.24
CA ALA A 23 -7.41 -19.47 8.35
C ALA A 23 -8.94 -19.38 8.32
N ALA A 24 -9.60 -19.73 9.41
CA ALA A 24 -11.06 -19.68 9.53
C ALA A 24 -11.53 -18.38 10.19
N VAL A 25 -12.65 -17.84 9.71
CA VAL A 25 -13.37 -16.67 10.22
C VAL A 25 -14.65 -17.17 10.87
N LEU A 26 -14.71 -17.09 12.20
CA LEU A 26 -15.87 -17.56 12.98
C LEU A 26 -17.11 -16.69 12.75
N ASP A 27 -16.91 -15.38 12.57
CA ASP A 27 -17.96 -14.41 12.28
C ASP A 27 -17.53 -13.52 11.11
N VAL A 28 -18.21 -13.69 9.97
CA VAL A 28 -17.93 -12.89 8.78
C VAL A 28 -18.33 -11.43 8.97
N ALA A 29 -19.26 -11.11 9.88
CA ALA A 29 -19.62 -9.72 10.18
C ALA A 29 -18.52 -8.99 10.96
N ASP A 30 -17.66 -9.72 11.68
CA ASP A 30 -16.54 -9.15 12.42
C ASP A 30 -15.41 -8.67 11.49
N GLY A 31 -15.27 -7.34 11.40
CA GLY A 31 -14.22 -6.70 10.60
C GLY A 31 -12.81 -7.05 11.07
N HIS A 32 -12.60 -7.34 12.35
CA HIS A 32 -11.30 -7.79 12.86
C HIS A 32 -10.98 -9.20 12.38
N ALA A 33 -11.94 -10.12 12.42
CA ALA A 33 -11.75 -11.46 11.89
C ALA A 33 -11.46 -11.44 10.38
N ARG A 34 -12.19 -10.62 9.61
CA ARG A 34 -11.89 -10.40 8.18
C ARG A 34 -10.51 -9.80 7.96
N TRP A 35 -10.09 -8.82 8.76
CA TRP A 35 -8.75 -8.22 8.68
C TRP A 35 -7.63 -9.25 8.81
N GLU A 36 -7.71 -10.14 9.81
CA GLU A 36 -6.69 -11.17 10.01
C GLU A 36 -6.62 -12.14 8.82
N LEU A 37 -7.78 -12.54 8.28
CA LEU A 37 -7.86 -13.36 7.07
C LEU A 37 -7.23 -12.65 5.86
N TYR A 38 -7.56 -11.37 5.65
CA TYR A 38 -7.02 -10.59 4.55
C TYR A 38 -5.51 -10.43 4.64
N ARG A 39 -4.95 -10.21 5.85
CA ARG A 39 -3.50 -10.18 6.06
C ARG A 39 -2.84 -11.53 5.78
N ALA A 40 -3.47 -12.63 6.16
CA ALA A 40 -2.98 -13.97 5.82
C ALA A 40 -2.99 -14.18 4.29
N ALA A 41 -4.04 -13.73 3.60
CA ALA A 41 -4.17 -13.82 2.16
C ALA A 41 -3.10 -13.01 1.40
N LEU A 42 -2.68 -11.86 1.94
CA LEU A 42 -1.59 -11.05 1.36
C LEU A 42 -0.23 -11.77 1.30
N ALA A 43 -0.05 -12.84 2.05
CA ALA A 43 1.18 -13.64 2.01
C ALA A 43 1.17 -14.73 0.91
N SER A 44 0.09 -14.86 0.14
CA SER A 44 -0.09 -15.91 -0.87
C SER A 44 -0.52 -15.33 -2.21
N ASP A 45 0.35 -15.45 -3.22
CA ASP A 45 0.06 -15.00 -4.58
C ASP A 45 -1.20 -15.66 -5.16
N ALA A 46 -1.45 -16.92 -4.79
CA ALA A 46 -2.65 -17.64 -5.21
C ALA A 46 -3.95 -17.06 -4.61
N ALA A 47 -3.86 -16.38 -3.46
CA ALA A 47 -5.00 -15.77 -2.78
C ALA A 47 -5.27 -14.34 -3.25
N LEU A 48 -4.30 -13.64 -3.86
CA LEU A 48 -4.43 -12.23 -4.26
C LEU A 48 -5.64 -11.93 -5.15
N PRO A 49 -5.99 -12.74 -6.19
CA PRO A 49 -7.17 -12.47 -7.00
C PRO A 49 -8.48 -12.57 -6.20
N VAL A 50 -8.55 -13.50 -5.25
CA VAL A 50 -9.72 -13.69 -4.39
C VAL A 50 -9.79 -12.56 -3.34
N LEU A 51 -8.64 -12.13 -2.84
CA LEU A 51 -8.55 -11.00 -1.91
C LEU A 51 -9.01 -9.70 -2.57
N LEU A 52 -8.62 -9.46 -3.83
CA LEU A 52 -9.10 -8.32 -4.60
C LEU A 52 -10.64 -8.36 -4.75
N ALA A 53 -11.22 -9.53 -5.02
CA ALA A 53 -12.67 -9.69 -5.08
C ALA A 53 -13.34 -9.42 -3.72
N ALA A 54 -12.72 -9.84 -2.61
CA ALA A 54 -13.20 -9.53 -1.27
C ALA A 54 -13.17 -8.01 -1.00
N VAL A 55 -12.11 -7.31 -1.40
CA VAL A 55 -12.00 -5.84 -1.30
C VAL A 55 -13.12 -5.14 -2.07
N VAL A 56 -13.47 -5.62 -3.26
CA VAL A 56 -14.59 -5.05 -4.06
C VAL A 56 -15.93 -5.24 -3.34
N ALA A 57 -16.13 -6.37 -2.67
CA ALA A 57 -17.37 -6.69 -1.96
C ALA A 57 -17.40 -6.13 -0.52
N GLU A 58 -16.29 -5.60 -0.01
CA GLU A 58 -16.14 -5.16 1.36
C GLU A 58 -16.97 -3.90 1.64
N THR A 59 -17.82 -3.98 2.66
CA THR A 59 -18.71 -2.87 3.06
C THR A 59 -18.01 -1.90 4.00
N ASP A 60 -16.99 -2.34 4.73
CA ASP A 60 -16.16 -1.47 5.55
C ASP A 60 -15.06 -0.84 4.70
N ALA A 61 -15.29 0.42 4.30
CA ALA A 61 -14.36 1.18 3.47
C ALA A 61 -12.98 1.39 4.14
N ALA A 62 -12.93 1.46 5.47
CA ALA A 62 -11.66 1.61 6.18
C ALA A 62 -10.86 0.30 6.15
N LEU A 63 -11.52 -0.84 6.36
CA LEU A 63 -10.93 -2.16 6.23
C LEU A 63 -10.41 -2.39 4.80
N ALA A 64 -11.23 -2.14 3.78
CA ALA A 64 -10.85 -2.25 2.37
C ALA A 64 -9.64 -1.37 2.04
N SER A 65 -9.66 -0.11 2.48
CA SER A 65 -8.55 0.82 2.26
C SER A 65 -7.25 0.36 2.94
N GLY A 66 -7.34 -0.21 4.15
CA GLY A 66 -6.20 -0.76 4.87
C GLY A 66 -5.55 -1.91 4.12
N VAL A 67 -6.36 -2.87 3.65
CA VAL A 67 -5.89 -4.04 2.88
C VAL A 67 -5.22 -3.60 1.58
N VAL A 68 -5.84 -2.68 0.84
CA VAL A 68 -5.25 -2.15 -0.40
C VAL A 68 -3.91 -1.47 -0.12
N GLY A 69 -3.80 -0.68 0.95
CA GLY A 69 -2.54 -0.06 1.35
C GLY A 69 -1.40 -1.07 1.53
N GLU A 70 -1.70 -2.22 2.14
CA GLU A 70 -0.75 -3.32 2.31
C GLU A 70 -0.50 -4.13 1.02
N ALA A 71 -1.51 -4.31 0.18
CA ALA A 71 -1.40 -4.99 -1.10
C ALA A 71 -0.45 -4.24 -2.05
N LEU A 72 -0.53 -2.92 -2.09
CA LEU A 72 0.28 -2.09 -3.00
C LEU A 72 1.79 -2.26 -2.80
N GLU A 73 2.25 -2.54 -1.57
CA GLU A 73 3.68 -2.81 -1.29
C GLU A 73 4.15 -4.19 -1.78
N ARG A 74 3.23 -5.09 -2.13
CA ARG A 74 3.53 -6.49 -2.50
C ARG A 74 3.29 -6.76 -3.98
N VAL A 75 2.24 -6.18 -4.55
CA VAL A 75 1.86 -6.46 -5.94
C VAL A 75 2.74 -5.71 -6.93
N PRO A 76 2.93 -6.26 -8.15
CA PRO A 76 3.64 -5.58 -9.22
C PRO A 76 3.05 -4.21 -9.54
N ARG A 77 3.89 -3.26 -9.98
CA ARG A 77 3.47 -1.90 -10.39
C ARG A 77 2.30 -1.91 -11.36
N THR A 78 2.27 -2.86 -12.30
CA THR A 78 1.23 -3.02 -13.33
C THR A 78 -0.13 -3.38 -12.76
N GLU A 79 -0.20 -3.93 -11.56
CA GLU A 79 -1.45 -4.38 -10.92
C GLU A 79 -2.00 -3.35 -9.93
N ARG A 80 -1.18 -2.41 -9.46
CA ARG A 80 -1.55 -1.44 -8.42
C ARG A 80 -2.80 -0.62 -8.77
N GLU A 81 -2.98 -0.28 -10.04
CA GLU A 81 -4.17 0.45 -10.47
C GLU A 81 -5.46 -0.35 -10.22
N ALA A 82 -5.46 -1.66 -10.52
CA ALA A 82 -6.64 -2.50 -10.27
C ALA A 82 -7.02 -2.52 -8.79
N TRP A 83 -6.03 -2.61 -7.89
CA TRP A 83 -6.23 -2.55 -6.44
C TRP A 83 -6.78 -1.19 -5.97
N VAL A 84 -6.28 -0.09 -6.54
CA VAL A 84 -6.80 1.26 -6.24
C VAL A 84 -8.24 1.42 -6.74
N GLN A 85 -8.56 0.90 -7.93
CA GLN A 85 -9.89 1.00 -8.52
C GLN A 85 -10.93 0.12 -7.81
N ALA A 86 -10.52 -0.94 -7.13
CA ALA A 86 -11.39 -1.76 -6.28
C ALA A 86 -11.99 -0.98 -5.10
N LEU A 87 -11.34 0.10 -4.66
CA LEU A 87 -11.86 0.94 -3.58
C LEU A 87 -13.01 1.83 -4.04
N ALA A 88 -13.95 2.05 -3.12
CA ALA A 88 -14.95 3.10 -3.24
C ALA A 88 -14.26 4.47 -3.47
N PRO A 89 -14.82 5.36 -4.31
CA PRO A 89 -14.22 6.65 -4.63
C PRO A 89 -13.87 7.50 -3.39
N SER A 90 -14.65 7.40 -2.31
CA SER A 90 -14.48 8.15 -1.07
C SER A 90 -13.17 7.87 -0.32
N VAL A 91 -12.60 6.66 -0.47
CA VAL A 91 -11.38 6.23 0.23
C VAL A 91 -10.19 5.99 -0.70
N ARG A 92 -10.36 6.22 -2.01
CA ARG A 92 -9.36 5.89 -3.04
C ARG A 92 -8.12 6.79 -3.03
N ALA A 93 -8.27 8.05 -2.63
CA ALA A 93 -7.24 9.08 -2.83
C ALA A 93 -5.92 8.76 -2.13
N PHE A 94 -5.97 8.15 -0.94
CA PHE A 94 -4.78 7.75 -0.21
C PHE A 94 -4.00 6.65 -0.94
N SER A 95 -4.69 5.57 -1.33
CA SER A 95 -4.09 4.43 -2.03
C SER A 95 -3.57 4.82 -3.41
N ALA A 96 -4.27 5.71 -4.13
CA ALA A 96 -3.80 6.24 -5.41
C ALA A 96 -2.47 6.99 -5.27
N ARG A 97 -2.37 7.86 -4.24
CA ARG A 97 -1.10 8.54 -3.92
C ARG A 97 -0.01 7.53 -3.58
N ARG A 98 -0.30 6.56 -2.71
CA ARG A 98 0.67 5.55 -2.30
C ARG A 98 1.17 4.71 -3.47
N ALA A 99 0.30 4.32 -4.39
CA ALA A 99 0.69 3.59 -5.60
C ALA A 99 1.67 4.40 -6.47
N HIS A 100 1.43 5.71 -6.61
CA HIS A 100 2.33 6.61 -7.32
C HIS A 100 3.69 6.78 -6.61
N GLU A 101 3.67 6.94 -5.29
CA GLU A 101 4.90 7.06 -4.48
C GLU A 101 5.75 5.78 -4.54
N LEU A 102 5.13 4.60 -4.52
CA LEU A 102 5.83 3.33 -4.70
C LEU A 102 6.47 3.21 -6.09
N GLY A 103 5.79 3.69 -7.14
CA GLY A 103 6.39 3.76 -8.48
C GLY A 103 7.62 4.67 -8.51
N THR A 104 7.54 5.85 -7.89
CA THR A 104 8.69 6.75 -7.73
C THR A 104 9.84 6.07 -7.00
N LEU A 105 9.54 5.34 -5.92
CA LEU A 105 10.54 4.63 -5.13
C LEU A 105 11.24 3.51 -5.93
N GLU A 106 10.50 2.77 -6.74
CA GLU A 106 11.04 1.75 -7.66
C GLU A 106 11.94 2.36 -8.74
N ASP A 107 11.51 3.47 -9.34
CA ASP A 107 12.28 4.20 -10.35
C ASP A 107 13.64 4.66 -9.75
N LEU A 108 13.61 5.24 -8.54
CA LEU A 108 14.83 5.66 -7.84
C LEU A 108 15.76 4.50 -7.45
N ARG A 109 15.21 3.36 -7.01
CA ARG A 109 16.03 2.17 -6.66
C ARG A 109 16.70 1.54 -7.86
N SER A 110 16.01 1.50 -8.99
CA SER A 110 16.53 0.91 -10.23
C SER A 110 17.46 1.86 -11.00
N GLY A 111 17.55 3.14 -10.59
CA GLY A 111 18.23 4.18 -11.35
C GLY A 111 17.54 4.52 -12.67
N ALA A 112 16.31 4.02 -12.88
CA ALA A 112 15.51 4.34 -14.04
C ALA A 112 14.96 5.76 -13.90
N GLY A 113 15.21 6.61 -14.90
CA GLY A 113 14.74 8.00 -14.88
C GLY A 113 15.70 8.96 -14.19
N VAL A 114 16.97 8.98 -14.65
CA VAL A 114 17.95 10.01 -14.29
C VAL A 114 17.36 11.39 -14.57
N ARG A 115 16.83 12.01 -13.52
CA ARG A 115 16.44 13.42 -13.49
C ARG A 115 17.51 14.16 -12.72
N GLU A 116 17.72 15.41 -13.11
CA GLU A 116 18.45 16.34 -12.26
C GLU A 116 17.65 16.49 -10.96
N PHE A 117 18.25 16.06 -9.85
CA PHE A 117 17.61 16.10 -8.54
C PHE A 117 17.84 17.49 -7.94
N GLY A 118 16.79 18.30 -7.91
CA GLY A 118 16.76 19.61 -7.25
C GLY A 118 15.80 19.65 -6.06
N PRO A 119 15.91 20.69 -5.19
CA PRO A 119 15.04 20.87 -4.02
C PRO A 119 13.55 20.83 -4.35
N GLU A 120 13.15 21.40 -5.48
CA GLU A 120 11.76 21.48 -5.96
C GLU A 120 11.11 20.10 -6.19
N LEU A 121 11.91 19.07 -6.49
CA LEU A 121 11.38 17.71 -6.63
C LEU A 121 10.96 17.13 -5.28
N VAL A 122 11.70 17.46 -4.22
CA VAL A 122 11.46 16.95 -2.86
C VAL A 122 10.25 17.61 -2.22
N ASP A 123 9.92 18.86 -2.58
CA ASP A 123 8.74 19.58 -2.07
C ASP A 123 7.42 18.86 -2.41
N GLY A 124 7.38 18.14 -3.53
CA GLY A 124 6.22 17.34 -3.94
C GLY A 124 6.09 15.99 -3.23
N TRP A 125 7.12 15.53 -2.51
CA TRP A 125 7.13 14.22 -1.87
C TRP A 125 6.57 14.26 -0.46
N SER A 126 5.75 13.27 -0.11
CA SER A 126 5.27 13.12 1.26
C SER A 126 6.40 12.74 2.23
N ASP A 127 6.17 12.98 3.52
CA ASP A 127 7.04 12.51 4.59
C ASP A 127 7.28 10.99 4.52
N TRP A 128 6.27 10.22 4.09
CA TRP A 128 6.40 8.77 3.92
C TRP A 128 7.39 8.44 2.81
N LEU A 129 7.22 9.02 1.61
CA LEU A 129 8.11 8.75 0.48
C LEU A 129 9.54 9.19 0.80
N GLN A 130 9.71 10.38 1.39
CA GLN A 130 11.01 10.90 1.80
C GLN A 130 11.72 9.98 2.80
N LEU A 131 11.01 9.47 3.82
CA LEU A 131 11.59 8.51 4.77
C LEU A 131 11.95 7.18 4.12
N ARG A 132 11.13 6.67 3.18
CA ARG A 132 11.43 5.43 2.46
C ARG A 132 12.63 5.59 1.53
N ILE A 133 12.76 6.72 0.83
CA ILE A 133 13.94 7.05 0.02
C ILE A 133 15.21 7.05 0.88
N ALA A 134 15.19 7.75 2.02
CA ALA A 134 16.34 7.80 2.92
C ALA A 134 16.76 6.42 3.45
N ALA A 135 15.82 5.47 3.54
CA ALA A 135 16.08 4.13 4.06
C ALA A 135 16.52 3.12 2.98
N GLU A 136 16.07 3.28 1.73
CA GLU A 136 16.11 2.20 0.72
C GLU A 136 16.80 2.60 -0.59
N VAL A 137 17.10 3.88 -0.80
CA VAL A 137 17.76 4.37 -2.03
C VAL A 137 19.23 4.67 -1.73
N SER A 138 20.11 4.20 -2.61
CA SER A 138 21.57 4.38 -2.45
C SER A 138 22.17 5.47 -3.34
N ASP A 139 21.39 6.12 -4.21
CA ASP A 139 21.89 7.21 -5.06
C ASP A 139 22.31 8.42 -4.20
N PRO A 140 23.61 8.75 -4.14
CA PRO A 140 24.10 9.83 -3.30
C PRO A 140 23.55 11.20 -3.72
N SER A 141 23.15 11.38 -4.98
CA SER A 141 22.60 12.64 -5.46
C SER A 141 21.22 12.90 -4.89
N VAL A 142 20.35 11.88 -4.88
CA VAL A 142 19.02 11.95 -4.25
C VAL A 142 19.15 12.19 -2.75
N LEU A 143 20.03 11.44 -2.08
CA LEU A 143 20.23 11.55 -0.65
C LEU A 143 20.82 12.91 -0.25
N ARG A 144 21.71 13.52 -1.06
CA ARG A 144 22.23 14.88 -0.83
C ARG A 144 21.12 15.93 -0.85
N VAL A 145 20.22 15.86 -1.83
CA VAL A 145 19.07 16.76 -1.90
C VAL A 145 18.16 16.55 -0.69
N LEU A 146 17.90 15.30 -0.32
CA LEU A 146 17.04 14.99 0.83
C LEU A 146 17.66 15.41 2.17
N ALA A 147 18.98 15.35 2.32
CA ALA A 147 19.71 15.83 3.50
C ALA A 147 19.64 17.35 3.63
N GLY A 148 19.68 18.10 2.52
CA GLY A 148 19.57 19.56 2.51
C GLY A 148 18.14 20.08 2.64
N SER A 149 17.22 19.49 1.87
CA SER A 149 15.88 20.03 1.62
C SER A 149 14.75 19.14 2.11
N GLY A 150 15.05 18.04 2.80
CA GLY A 150 14.03 17.15 3.36
C GLY A 150 13.07 17.91 4.27
N ARG A 151 11.78 17.58 4.15
CA ARG A 151 10.67 18.35 4.73
C ARG A 151 10.74 18.48 6.24
N THR A 152 11.29 17.48 6.92
CA THR A 152 11.47 17.48 8.37
C THR A 152 12.93 17.25 8.78
N LYS A 153 13.29 17.69 9.99
CA LYS A 153 14.61 17.41 10.58
C LYS A 153 14.91 15.91 10.64
N ARG A 154 13.89 15.08 10.91
CA ARG A 154 14.03 13.61 10.94
C ARG A 154 14.45 13.06 9.58
N ILE A 155 13.80 13.52 8.51
CA ILE A 155 14.11 13.11 7.14
C ILE A 155 15.53 13.52 6.77
N ARG A 156 15.88 14.80 6.97
CA ARG A 156 17.23 15.30 6.67
C ARG A 156 18.31 14.49 7.37
N ARG A 157 18.13 14.18 8.66
CA ARG A 157 19.05 13.35 9.42
C ARG A 157 19.15 11.93 8.88
N ALA A 158 18.02 11.30 8.54
CA ALA A 158 18.03 9.95 7.98
C ALA A 158 18.83 9.89 6.66
N ALA A 159 18.64 10.89 5.79
CA ALA A 159 19.38 11.00 4.53
C ALA A 159 20.88 11.25 4.74
N SER A 160 21.27 12.11 5.69
CA SER A 160 22.68 12.30 6.04
C SER A 160 23.35 11.03 6.55
N VAL A 161 22.65 10.25 7.38
CA VAL A 161 23.17 8.96 7.87
C VAL A 161 23.34 7.96 6.72
N ALA A 162 22.41 7.93 5.76
CA ALA A 162 22.48 7.06 4.61
C ALA A 162 23.62 7.43 3.63
N LEU A 163 24.09 8.69 3.63
CA LEU A 163 25.21 9.15 2.81
C LEU A 163 26.60 8.72 3.31
N GLY A 164 26.73 8.46 4.61
CA GLY A 164 28.02 8.30 5.29
C GLY A 164 28.49 9.61 5.94
#